data_AF-A0A5J4VMP8-F1
#
_entry.id   AF-A0A5J4VMP8-F1
#
_cell.length_a   1.000
_cell.length_b   1.000
_cell.length_c   1.000
_cell.angle_alpha   90.00
_cell.angle_beta   90.00
_cell.angle_gamma   90.00
#
_symmetry.space_group_name_H-M   'P 1'
#
loop_
_entity.id
_entity.type
_entity.pdbx_description
1 polymer ?
#
loop_
_entity_poly.entity_id
_entity_poly.type
_entity_poly.pdbx_seq_one_letter_code
_entity_poly.pdbx_strand_id
1 'polypeptide(L)'
;MVKPLMNLIDTFEQFNIDVLHYISIASCAQATKHYSIYFPSKFNLESDKQIYYEDFDITADYSNPNSNAKPFVLTAGYWKNKCYHYKQQDYKADRETEKNVTADDYDYYKRLFETQVCSFCSAKFTNDNPPSLDRQDNELHHTRDNCLPACVSCNITHANRDPKIASLHIKTRQYAIKHNLPMTISDERIYKLLRECITGGLVAVFHRENIAGKTYINE
;
A
#
# COMPACT_ATOMS: atom_id res chain seq x y z
N MET A 1 13.42 -40.17 4.30
CA MET A 1 13.46 -38.70 4.11
C MET A 1 12.33 -38.18 3.23
N VAL A 2 11.86 -38.95 2.24
CA VAL A 2 10.75 -38.56 1.35
C VAL A 2 9.42 -38.37 2.10
N LYS A 3 9.02 -39.31 2.98
CA LYS A 3 7.72 -39.26 3.67
C LYS A 3 7.51 -38.00 4.54
N PRO A 4 8.47 -37.56 5.38
CA PRO A 4 8.35 -36.28 6.09
C PRO A 4 8.23 -35.07 5.17
N LEU A 5 8.88 -35.08 4.00
CA LEU A 5 8.80 -33.99 3.03
C LEU A 5 7.42 -33.93 2.35
N MET A 6 6.88 -35.09 1.93
CA MET A 6 5.53 -35.18 1.36
C MET A 6 4.49 -34.72 2.37
N ASN A 7 4.57 -35.16 3.63
CA ASN A 7 3.69 -34.67 4.69
C ASN A 7 3.73 -33.15 4.85
N LEU A 8 4.90 -32.53 4.64
CA LEU A 8 5.08 -31.09 4.75
C LEU A 8 4.42 -30.37 3.57
N ILE A 9 4.61 -30.87 2.35
CA ILE A 9 3.94 -30.39 1.14
C ILE A 9 2.42 -30.49 1.32
N ASP A 10 1.91 -31.67 1.69
CA ASP A 10 0.49 -31.92 1.88
C ASP A 10 -0.12 -31.00 2.96
N THR A 11 0.64 -30.68 4.02
CA THR A 11 0.17 -29.78 5.09
C THR A 11 0.03 -28.34 4.60
N PHE A 12 1.00 -27.84 3.85
CA PHE A 12 0.99 -26.45 3.37
C PHE A 12 0.12 -26.25 2.11
N GLU A 13 -0.08 -27.30 1.32
CA GLU A 13 -1.00 -27.31 0.17
C GLU A 13 -2.44 -26.99 0.60
N GLN A 14 -2.87 -27.45 1.79
CA GLN A 14 -4.18 -27.10 2.37
C GLN A 14 -4.42 -25.59 2.50
N PHE A 15 -3.34 -24.81 2.54
CA PHE A 15 -3.36 -23.34 2.63
C PHE A 15 -2.94 -22.66 1.33
N ASN A 16 -2.86 -23.40 0.22
CA ASN A 16 -2.38 -22.95 -1.09
C ASN A 16 -0.94 -22.38 -1.04
N ILE A 17 -0.09 -22.93 -0.16
CA ILE A 17 1.30 -22.51 -0.01
C ILE A 17 2.21 -23.49 -0.73
N ASP A 18 2.87 -22.99 -1.78
CA ASP A 18 3.86 -23.76 -2.53
C ASP A 18 5.20 -23.83 -1.77
N VAL A 19 5.41 -24.96 -1.09
CA VAL A 19 6.64 -25.25 -0.34
C VAL A 19 7.89 -25.29 -1.25
N LEU A 20 7.74 -25.50 -2.56
CA LEU A 20 8.86 -25.47 -3.50
C LEU A 20 9.30 -24.04 -3.84
N HIS A 21 8.37 -23.09 -3.79
CA HIS A 21 8.67 -21.67 -4.01
C HIS A 21 9.28 -21.01 -2.76
N TYR A 22 8.95 -21.50 -1.57
CA TYR A 22 9.44 -20.96 -0.30
C TYR A 22 10.70 -21.69 0.18
N ILE A 23 11.80 -20.94 0.32
CA ILE A 23 13.15 -21.46 0.61
C ILE A 23 13.26 -22.09 2.02
N SER A 24 12.28 -21.86 2.91
CA SER A 24 12.29 -22.39 4.28
C SER A 24 10.90 -22.68 4.87
N ILE A 25 10.87 -23.54 5.89
CA ILE A 25 9.66 -23.78 6.70
C ILE A 25 9.21 -22.49 7.40
N ALA A 26 10.15 -21.63 7.81
CA ALA A 26 9.84 -20.34 8.42
C ALA A 26 9.10 -19.40 7.43
N SER A 27 9.51 -19.38 6.17
CA SER A 27 8.79 -18.62 5.13
C SER A 27 7.42 -19.21 4.83
N CYS A 28 7.28 -20.55 4.83
CA CYS A 28 5.97 -21.20 4.70
C CYS A 28 5.04 -20.81 5.87
N ALA A 29 5.53 -20.88 7.11
CA ALA A 29 4.77 -20.48 8.30
C ALA A 29 4.36 -18.99 8.27
N GLN A 30 5.23 -18.11 7.79
CA GLN A 30 4.90 -16.69 7.60
C GLN A 30 3.82 -16.50 6.53
N ALA A 31 3.90 -17.23 5.41
CA ALA A 31 2.85 -17.22 4.39
C ALA A 31 1.51 -17.74 4.93
N THR A 32 1.53 -18.83 5.72
CA THR A 32 0.33 -19.37 6.40
C THR A 32 -0.29 -18.35 7.32
N LYS A 33 0.53 -17.65 8.12
CA LYS A 33 0.06 -16.57 8.99
C LYS A 33 -0.61 -15.44 8.21
N HIS A 34 -0.04 -15.04 7.08
CA HIS A 34 -0.68 -14.04 6.23
C HIS A 34 -1.98 -14.56 5.63
N TYR A 35 -1.98 -15.78 5.10
CA TYR A 35 -3.16 -16.41 4.53
C TYR A 35 -4.30 -16.52 5.55
N SER A 36 -4.01 -16.88 6.81
CA SER A 36 -5.03 -16.98 7.87
C SER A 36 -5.62 -15.64 8.30
N ILE A 37 -4.88 -14.53 8.17
CA ILE A 37 -5.38 -13.19 8.46
C ILE A 37 -6.40 -12.73 7.41
N TYR A 38 -6.16 -13.07 6.14
CA TYR A 38 -7.04 -12.67 5.04
C TYR A 38 -8.14 -13.70 4.73
N PHE A 39 -7.95 -14.97 5.08
CA PHE A 39 -8.93 -16.04 4.85
C PHE A 39 -9.16 -16.87 6.11
N PRO A 40 -9.60 -16.24 7.22
CA PRO A 40 -9.78 -16.93 8.50
C PRO A 40 -10.74 -18.12 8.41
N SER A 41 -11.71 -18.11 7.50
CA SER A 41 -12.65 -19.24 7.33
C SER A 41 -11.96 -20.57 7.01
N LYS A 42 -10.76 -20.50 6.40
CA LYS A 42 -9.95 -21.67 6.03
C LYS A 42 -9.20 -22.29 7.21
N PHE A 43 -9.17 -21.60 8.36
CA PHE A 43 -8.40 -21.99 9.55
C PHE A 43 -9.27 -22.24 10.78
N ASN A 44 -10.60 -22.22 10.65
CA ASN A 44 -11.53 -22.52 11.73
C ASN A 44 -11.37 -23.99 12.17
N LEU A 45 -10.53 -24.22 13.17
CA LEU A 45 -10.58 -25.41 14.00
C LEU A 45 -11.85 -25.33 14.85
N GLU A 46 -12.62 -26.40 14.89
CA GLU A 46 -13.91 -26.51 15.60
C GLU A 46 -13.88 -26.12 17.09
N SER A 47 -12.69 -25.87 17.67
CA SER A 47 -12.49 -25.61 19.10
C SER A 47 -12.71 -24.18 19.57
N ASP A 48 -12.66 -23.16 18.73
CA ASP A 48 -12.74 -21.76 19.18
C ASP A 48 -13.80 -20.97 18.43
N LYS A 49 -14.99 -20.84 19.05
CA LYS A 49 -16.08 -19.94 18.61
C LYS A 49 -15.69 -18.46 18.81
N GLN A 50 -14.58 -18.02 18.23
CA GLN A 50 -14.27 -16.61 18.10
C GLN A 50 -14.94 -16.07 16.84
N ILE A 51 -15.49 -14.85 16.94
CA ILE A 51 -16.01 -14.12 15.78
C ILE A 51 -14.79 -13.63 15.02
N TYR A 52 -14.38 -14.40 14.02
CA TYR A 52 -13.34 -13.98 13.08
C TYR A 52 -13.89 -12.95 12.09
N TYR A 53 -13.00 -12.16 11.48
CA TYR A 53 -13.35 -11.26 10.39
C TYR A 53 -13.83 -12.04 9.16
N GLU A 54 -14.53 -11.37 8.24
CA GLU A 54 -14.91 -11.94 6.95
C GLU A 54 -13.67 -12.24 6.11
N ASP A 55 -13.73 -13.27 5.26
CA ASP A 55 -12.65 -13.51 4.29
C ASP A 55 -12.48 -12.30 3.35
N PHE A 56 -11.24 -12.07 2.94
CA PHE A 56 -10.89 -11.03 1.99
C PHE A 56 -11.55 -11.29 0.63
N ASP A 57 -12.29 -10.29 0.17
CA ASP A 57 -12.95 -10.23 -1.12
C ASP A 57 -12.51 -8.96 -1.84
N ILE A 58 -11.89 -9.16 -3.00
CA ILE A 58 -11.40 -8.06 -3.85
C ILE A 58 -12.51 -7.10 -4.29
N THR A 59 -13.76 -7.58 -4.36
CA THR A 59 -14.92 -6.82 -4.81
C THR A 59 -15.64 -6.08 -3.68
N ALA A 60 -15.39 -6.45 -2.42
CA ALA A 60 -16.04 -5.87 -1.27
C ALA A 60 -15.62 -4.41 -1.04
N ASP A 61 -16.52 -3.62 -0.43
CA ASP A 61 -16.18 -2.27 0.01
C ASP A 61 -15.60 -2.29 1.43
N TYR A 62 -14.32 -1.93 1.51
CA TYR A 62 -13.57 -1.78 2.75
C TYR A 62 -13.32 -0.32 3.08
N SER A 63 -14.07 0.61 2.49
CA SER A 63 -14.01 2.02 2.85
C SER A 63 -14.24 2.17 4.36
N ASN A 64 -13.20 2.61 5.07
CA ASN A 64 -13.27 2.88 6.50
C ASN A 64 -13.30 4.39 6.70
N PRO A 65 -14.48 5.01 6.78
CA PRO A 65 -14.58 6.40 7.19
C PRO A 65 -14.19 6.46 8.66
N ASN A 66 -12.92 6.74 8.95
CA ASN A 66 -12.52 7.16 10.29
C ASN A 66 -13.34 8.41 10.64
N SER A 67 -14.35 8.24 11.48
CA SER A 67 -15.32 9.28 11.84
C SER A 67 -14.67 10.47 12.55
N ASN A 68 -13.47 10.29 13.10
CA ASN A 68 -12.69 11.32 13.77
C ASN A 68 -11.65 11.98 12.84
N ALA A 69 -11.46 11.49 11.62
CA ALA A 69 -10.47 12.04 10.71
C ALA A 69 -10.89 13.43 10.23
N LYS A 70 -10.00 14.42 10.43
CA LYS A 70 -10.24 15.80 10.00
C LYS A 70 -10.22 15.87 8.47
N PRO A 71 -11.26 16.44 7.83
CA PRO A 71 -11.25 16.68 6.39
C PRO A 71 -10.01 17.47 5.96
N PHE A 72 -9.47 17.13 4.80
CA PHE A 72 -8.35 17.86 4.22
C PHE A 72 -8.82 19.24 3.76
N VAL A 73 -8.08 20.29 4.10
CA VAL A 73 -8.35 21.67 3.64
C VAL A 73 -7.19 22.14 2.77
N LEU A 74 -7.46 22.34 1.47
CA LEU A 74 -6.45 22.81 0.53
C LEU A 74 -6.15 24.31 0.75
N THR A 75 -4.92 24.63 1.11
CA THR A 75 -4.43 26.01 1.18
C THR A 75 -3.75 26.41 -0.13
N ALA A 76 -3.79 27.70 -0.47
CA ALA A 76 -3.13 28.21 -1.67
C ALA A 76 -1.61 27.94 -1.67
N GLY A 77 -0.96 28.05 -0.51
CA GLY A 77 0.46 27.72 -0.34
C GLY A 77 0.77 26.25 -0.59
N TYR A 78 -0.06 25.34 -0.06
CA TYR A 78 0.06 23.91 -0.34
C TYR A 78 -0.10 23.62 -1.83
N TRP A 79 -1.11 24.23 -2.47
CA TRP A 79 -1.38 24.03 -3.89
C TRP A 79 -0.24 24.53 -4.78
N LYS A 80 0.30 25.74 -4.51
CA LYS A 80 1.46 26.27 -5.23
C LYS A 80 2.67 25.34 -5.13
N ASN A 81 2.93 24.79 -3.94
CA ASN A 81 4.01 23.82 -3.76
C ASN A 81 3.76 22.51 -4.53
N LYS A 82 2.52 22.02 -4.56
CA LYS A 82 2.14 20.85 -5.37
C LYS A 82 2.36 21.10 -6.86
N CYS A 83 1.92 22.23 -7.40
CA CYS A 83 2.14 22.59 -8.81
C CYS A 83 3.62 22.61 -9.17
N TYR A 84 4.46 23.18 -8.30
CA TYR A 84 5.91 23.14 -8.47
C TYR A 84 6.44 21.70 -8.55
N HIS A 85 6.05 20.83 -7.62
CA HIS A 85 6.49 19.43 -7.64
C HIS A 85 5.98 18.65 -8.87
N TYR A 86 4.77 18.92 -9.35
CA TYR A 86 4.26 18.30 -10.58
C TYR A 86 5.05 18.75 -11.80
N LYS A 87 5.33 20.06 -11.93
CA LYS A 87 6.18 20.59 -13.00
C LYS A 87 7.58 19.96 -12.97
N GLN A 88 8.17 19.78 -11.79
CA GLN A 88 9.48 19.13 -11.64
C GLN A 88 9.45 17.64 -12.01
N GLN A 89 8.36 16.92 -11.71
CA GLN A 89 8.22 15.52 -12.10
C GLN A 89 8.12 15.37 -13.61
N ASP A 90 7.33 16.22 -14.26
CA ASP A 90 7.17 16.20 -15.71
C ASP A 90 8.44 16.62 -16.43
N TYR A 91 9.13 17.65 -15.93
CA TYR A 91 10.45 18.05 -16.43
C TYR A 91 11.46 16.89 -16.38
N LYS A 92 11.56 16.18 -15.25
CA LYS A 92 12.50 15.06 -15.09
C LYS A 92 12.21 13.88 -16.00
N ALA A 93 10.96 13.75 -16.44
CA ALA A 93 10.52 12.68 -17.32
C ALA A 93 10.40 13.14 -18.78
N ASP A 94 10.98 14.29 -19.13
CA ASP A 94 10.99 14.87 -20.49
C ASP A 94 9.58 15.09 -21.07
N ARG A 95 8.62 15.46 -20.22
CA ARG A 95 7.25 15.80 -20.61
C ARG A 95 7.07 17.32 -20.73
N GLU A 96 6.06 17.74 -21.48
CA GLU A 96 5.64 19.15 -21.57
C GLU A 96 5.36 19.73 -20.17
N THR A 97 5.78 20.98 -19.93
CA THR A 97 5.72 21.60 -18.60
C THR A 97 5.05 22.97 -18.57
N GLU A 98 4.82 23.59 -19.72
CA GLU A 98 4.20 24.92 -19.80
C GLU A 98 2.67 24.86 -19.72
N LYS A 99 2.09 23.72 -20.10
CA LYS A 99 0.65 23.44 -19.99
C LYS A 99 0.27 22.68 -18.72
N ASN A 100 1.16 22.65 -17.74
CA ASN A 100 0.94 21.95 -16.48
C ASN A 100 -0.13 22.64 -15.63
N VAL A 101 -0.61 21.97 -14.57
CA VAL A 101 -1.44 22.62 -13.56
C VAL A 101 -0.68 23.76 -12.87
N THR A 102 -1.39 24.84 -12.57
CA THR A 102 -0.82 26.09 -12.06
C THR A 102 -1.53 26.55 -10.78
N ALA A 103 -0.98 27.59 -10.15
CA ALA A 103 -1.60 28.20 -8.98
C ALA A 103 -3.02 28.75 -9.27
N ASP A 104 -3.31 29.12 -10.52
CA ASP A 104 -4.62 29.65 -10.93
C ASP A 104 -5.71 28.58 -10.94
N ASP A 105 -5.34 27.29 -10.92
CA ASP A 105 -6.27 26.18 -10.79
C ASP A 105 -6.76 25.93 -9.35
N TYR A 106 -6.37 26.77 -8.39
CA TYR A 106 -6.62 26.58 -6.96
C TYR A 106 -8.09 26.31 -6.63
N ASP A 107 -9.00 27.17 -7.07
CA ASP A 107 -10.43 27.06 -6.72
C ASP A 107 -11.06 25.78 -7.28
N TYR A 108 -10.62 25.37 -8.46
CA TYR A 108 -11.05 24.11 -9.08
C TYR A 108 -10.63 22.92 -8.23
N TYR A 109 -9.33 22.80 -7.91
CA TYR A 109 -8.82 21.65 -7.15
C TYR A 109 -9.24 21.65 -5.68
N LYS A 110 -9.45 22.83 -5.10
CA LYS A 110 -10.05 22.95 -3.77
C LYS A 110 -11.44 22.30 -3.75
N ARG A 111 -12.31 22.70 -4.68
CA ARG A 111 -13.66 22.12 -4.80
C ARG A 111 -13.60 20.63 -5.15
N LEU A 112 -12.66 20.23 -6.02
CA LEU A 112 -12.47 18.83 -6.37
C LEU A 112 -12.17 17.98 -5.14
N PHE A 113 -11.19 18.37 -4.31
CA PHE A 113 -10.82 17.60 -3.12
C PHE A 113 -11.87 17.69 -1.98
N GLU A 114 -12.68 18.75 -1.94
CA GLU A 114 -13.79 18.86 -0.98
C GLU A 114 -14.99 17.97 -1.34
N THR A 115 -15.26 17.78 -2.64
CA THR A 115 -16.48 17.12 -3.14
C THR A 115 -16.26 15.69 -3.61
N GLN A 116 -15.06 15.38 -4.10
CA GLN A 116 -14.72 14.07 -4.66
C GLN A 116 -14.00 13.20 -3.63
N VAL A 117 -13.86 11.92 -3.98
CA VAL A 117 -13.11 10.91 -3.25
C VAL A 117 -11.90 10.45 -4.07
N CYS A 118 -11.00 9.70 -3.45
CA CYS A 118 -9.92 9.03 -4.17
C CYS A 118 -10.48 8.09 -5.24
N SER A 119 -9.99 8.22 -6.48
CA SER A 119 -10.45 7.45 -7.63
C SER A 119 -10.16 5.94 -7.54
N PHE A 120 -9.24 5.53 -6.66
CA PHE A 120 -8.86 4.12 -6.51
C PHE A 120 -9.49 3.44 -5.29
N CYS A 121 -9.52 4.13 -4.14
CA CYS A 121 -9.98 3.54 -2.88
C CYS A 121 -11.33 4.07 -2.41
N SER A 122 -11.91 5.05 -3.12
CA SER A 122 -13.17 5.71 -2.77
C SER A 122 -13.19 6.41 -1.40
N ALA A 123 -12.03 6.53 -0.73
CA ALA A 123 -11.92 7.22 0.55
C ALA A 123 -11.93 8.74 0.37
N LYS A 124 -12.55 9.45 1.32
CA LYS A 124 -12.46 10.91 1.42
C LYS A 124 -11.04 11.36 1.73
N PHE A 125 -10.71 12.57 1.31
CA PHE A 125 -9.43 13.21 1.61
C PHE A 125 -9.44 13.78 3.03
N THR A 126 -8.44 13.40 3.80
CA THR A 126 -8.25 13.83 5.19
C THR A 126 -6.81 14.26 5.39
N ASN A 127 -6.49 14.87 6.52
CA ASN A 127 -5.09 15.23 6.81
C ASN A 127 -4.17 13.99 6.87
N ASP A 128 -4.70 12.84 7.26
CA ASP A 128 -3.98 11.56 7.31
C ASP A 128 -4.01 10.80 5.97
N ASN A 129 -4.92 11.18 5.07
CA ASN A 129 -5.07 10.64 3.72
C ASN A 129 -5.09 11.79 2.69
N PRO A 130 -3.96 12.51 2.52
CA PRO A 130 -3.92 13.72 1.71
C PRO A 130 -4.10 13.40 0.21
N PRO A 131 -4.67 14.34 -0.56
CA PRO A 131 -4.85 14.18 -2.00
C PRO A 131 -3.54 14.36 -2.79
N SER A 132 -3.54 13.78 -3.98
CA SER A 132 -2.62 13.98 -5.09
C SER A 132 -3.38 13.87 -6.40
N LEU A 133 -2.72 14.28 -7.48
CA LEU A 133 -3.14 14.05 -8.84
C LEU A 133 -2.44 12.81 -9.39
N ASP A 134 -3.21 11.83 -9.82
CA ASP A 134 -2.75 10.66 -10.55
C ASP A 134 -2.97 10.89 -12.05
N ARG A 135 -1.99 10.55 -12.87
CA ARG A 135 -2.06 10.76 -14.33
C ARG A 135 -2.68 9.53 -14.98
N GLN A 136 -3.70 9.74 -15.78
CA GLN A 136 -4.36 8.67 -16.54
C GLN A 136 -3.43 8.14 -17.62
N ASP A 137 -2.78 9.06 -18.34
CA ASP A 137 -1.69 8.76 -19.26
C ASP A 137 -0.36 9.25 -18.66
N ASN A 138 0.54 8.31 -18.39
CA ASN A 138 1.85 8.55 -17.80
C ASN A 138 2.85 9.20 -18.77
N GLU A 139 2.58 9.17 -20.07
CA GLU A 139 3.37 9.87 -21.09
C GLU A 139 2.96 11.34 -21.18
N LEU A 140 1.77 11.70 -20.70
CA LEU A 140 1.29 13.08 -20.66
C LEU A 140 1.58 13.76 -19.32
N HIS A 141 1.66 15.08 -19.38
CA HIS A 141 1.91 15.95 -18.23
C HIS A 141 0.66 16.13 -17.38
N HIS A 142 0.81 16.72 -16.20
CA HIS A 142 -0.34 16.98 -15.32
C HIS A 142 -1.22 18.11 -15.88
N THR A 143 -2.43 17.76 -16.31
CA THR A 143 -3.47 18.71 -16.73
C THR A 143 -4.79 18.35 -16.05
N ARG A 144 -5.78 19.24 -16.14
CA ARG A 144 -7.13 18.96 -15.59
C ARG A 144 -7.77 17.72 -16.21
N ASP A 145 -7.54 17.49 -17.51
CA ASP A 145 -8.15 16.38 -18.24
C ASP A 145 -7.36 15.07 -18.10
N ASN A 146 -6.05 15.14 -17.88
CA ASN A 146 -5.20 13.96 -17.70
C ASN A 146 -5.11 13.49 -16.25
N CYS A 147 -5.64 14.24 -15.27
CA CYS A 147 -5.46 13.93 -13.86
C CYS A 147 -6.75 13.54 -13.13
N LEU A 148 -6.67 12.46 -12.36
CA LEU A 148 -7.69 12.03 -11.42
C LEU A 148 -7.29 12.36 -9.97
N PRO A 149 -8.24 12.71 -9.10
CA PRO A 149 -7.96 12.87 -7.68
C PRO A 149 -7.69 11.48 -7.07
N ALA A 150 -6.53 11.31 -6.46
CA ALA A 150 -6.14 10.09 -5.76
C ALA A 150 -5.53 10.46 -4.41
N CYS A 151 -5.56 9.56 -3.42
CA CYS A 151 -4.77 9.81 -2.23
C CYS A 151 -3.32 9.42 -2.47
N VAL A 152 -2.38 10.05 -1.77
CA VAL A 152 -0.95 9.84 -1.97
C VAL A 152 -0.57 8.35 -1.87
N SER A 153 -1.17 7.63 -0.92
CA SER A 153 -0.89 6.19 -0.73
C SER A 153 -1.36 5.34 -1.91
N CYS A 154 -2.52 5.62 -2.48
CA CYS A 154 -3.03 4.91 -3.65
C CYS A 154 -2.23 5.24 -4.90
N ASN A 155 -1.89 6.52 -5.12
CA ASN A 155 -1.07 6.94 -6.26
C ASN A 155 0.32 6.27 -6.26
N ILE A 156 0.99 6.19 -5.10
CA ILE A 156 2.26 5.44 -4.95
C ILE A 156 2.06 3.92 -5.19
N THR A 157 0.91 3.39 -4.78
CA THR A 157 0.58 1.97 -4.94
C THR A 157 0.24 1.63 -6.39
N HIS A 158 -0.42 2.54 -7.09
CA HIS A 158 -0.74 2.44 -8.50
C HIS A 158 0.53 2.58 -9.35
N ALA A 159 1.21 3.72 -9.26
CA ALA A 159 2.42 4.02 -10.02
C ALA A 159 2.30 3.51 -11.48
N ASN A 160 3.31 2.79 -11.98
CA ASN A 160 3.26 2.11 -13.29
C ASN A 160 2.98 0.60 -13.15
N ARG A 161 2.33 0.16 -12.07
CA ARG A 161 2.03 -1.27 -11.86
C ARG A 161 0.83 -1.70 -12.68
N ASP A 162 0.71 -3.00 -12.90
CA ASP A 162 -0.51 -3.58 -13.47
C ASP A 162 -1.75 -3.19 -12.63
N PRO A 163 -2.86 -2.75 -13.26
CA PRO A 163 -4.04 -2.28 -12.53
C PRO A 163 -4.64 -3.32 -11.57
N LYS A 164 -4.58 -4.61 -11.89
CA LYS A 164 -5.10 -5.67 -11.01
C LYS A 164 -4.21 -5.83 -9.78
N ILE A 165 -2.88 -5.75 -9.96
CA ILE A 165 -1.92 -5.79 -8.85
C ILE A 165 -2.11 -4.56 -7.96
N ALA A 166 -2.22 -3.37 -8.53
CA ALA A 166 -2.48 -2.15 -7.78
C ALA A 166 -3.80 -2.23 -7.00
N SER A 167 -4.88 -2.67 -7.66
CA SER A 167 -6.19 -2.86 -7.04
C SER A 167 -6.12 -3.84 -5.87
N LEU A 168 -5.44 -4.98 -6.03
CA LEU A 168 -5.23 -5.95 -4.97
C LEU A 168 -4.54 -5.31 -3.77
N HIS A 169 -3.42 -4.63 -3.98
CA HIS A 169 -2.67 -3.97 -2.89
C HIS A 169 -3.51 -2.93 -2.15
N ILE A 170 -4.29 -2.11 -2.88
CA ILE A 170 -5.16 -1.10 -2.28
C ILE A 170 -6.26 -1.75 -1.45
N LYS A 171 -6.95 -2.76 -1.98
CA LYS A 171 -8.02 -3.47 -1.27
C LYS A 171 -7.51 -4.21 -0.04
N THR A 172 -6.38 -4.91 -0.16
CA THR A 172 -5.72 -5.60 0.96
C THR A 172 -5.37 -4.61 2.08
N ARG A 173 -4.87 -3.42 1.73
CA ARG A 173 -4.61 -2.35 2.70
C ARG A 173 -5.89 -1.85 3.38
N GLN A 174 -6.98 -1.65 2.63
CA GLN A 174 -8.25 -1.20 3.21
C GLN A 174 -8.83 -2.25 4.17
N TYR A 175 -8.80 -3.53 3.80
CA TYR A 175 -9.18 -4.64 4.67
C TYR A 175 -8.36 -4.62 5.96
N ALA A 176 -7.03 -4.49 5.85
CA ALA A 176 -6.15 -4.41 7.01
C ALA A 176 -6.49 -3.23 7.94
N ILE A 177 -6.78 -2.05 7.37
CA ILE A 177 -7.19 -0.88 8.15
C ILE A 177 -8.55 -1.08 8.82
N LYS A 178 -9.55 -1.64 8.11
CA LYS A 178 -10.90 -1.89 8.64
C LYS A 178 -10.87 -2.82 9.86
N HIS A 179 -10.00 -3.82 9.83
CA HIS A 179 -9.90 -4.86 10.85
C HIS A 179 -8.74 -4.66 11.83
N ASN A 180 -8.10 -3.48 11.82
CA ASN A 180 -6.94 -3.15 12.67
C ASN A 180 -5.81 -4.19 12.61
N LEU A 181 -5.58 -4.74 11.43
CA LEU A 181 -4.56 -5.75 11.20
C LEU A 181 -3.17 -5.10 11.12
N PRO A 182 -2.13 -5.80 11.61
CA PRO A 182 -0.76 -5.33 11.51
C PRO A 182 -0.36 -5.21 10.03
N MET A 183 0.06 -4.03 9.63
CA MET A 183 0.60 -3.75 8.29
C MET A 183 2.12 -3.58 8.34
N THR A 184 2.76 -3.48 7.17
CA THR A 184 4.18 -3.15 7.06
C THR A 184 4.50 -1.89 7.87
N ILE A 185 5.54 -1.98 8.70
CA ILE A 185 6.03 -0.86 9.49
C ILE A 185 6.60 0.17 8.53
N SER A 186 5.92 1.31 8.40
CA SER A 186 6.38 2.44 7.59
C SER A 186 7.08 3.53 8.39
N ASP A 187 7.02 3.46 9.73
CA ASP A 187 7.70 4.41 10.62
C ASP A 187 9.10 3.91 10.95
N GLU A 188 10.11 4.67 10.53
CA GLU A 188 11.52 4.36 10.74
C GLU A 188 11.88 4.21 12.23
N ARG A 189 11.25 4.97 13.13
CA ARG A 189 11.53 4.91 14.57
C ARG A 189 11.02 3.60 15.15
N ILE A 190 9.81 3.20 14.77
CA ILE A 190 9.22 1.92 15.17
C ILE A 190 10.07 0.78 14.59
N TYR A 191 10.50 0.90 13.34
CA TYR A 191 11.40 -0.06 12.71
C TYR A 191 12.71 -0.22 13.50
N LYS A 192 13.38 0.90 13.85
CA LYS A 192 14.63 0.89 14.63
C LYS A 192 14.44 0.27 16.01
N LEU A 193 13.37 0.64 16.72
CA LEU A 193 13.02 0.05 18.03
C LEU A 193 12.86 -1.47 17.92
N LEU A 194 12.11 -1.96 16.93
CA LEU A 194 11.92 -3.40 16.74
C LEU A 194 13.21 -4.08 16.31
N ARG A 195 14.06 -3.40 15.53
CA ARG A 195 15.35 -3.92 15.05
C ARG A 195 16.34 -4.16 16.18
N GLU A 196 16.34 -3.31 17.22
CA GLU A 196 17.19 -3.45 18.41
C GLU A 196 16.93 -4.77 19.15
N CYS A 197 15.69 -5.27 19.12
CA CYS A 197 15.33 -6.54 19.73
C CYS A 197 15.68 -7.77 18.88
N ILE A 198 16.09 -7.61 17.62
CA ILE A 198 16.44 -8.72 16.71
C ILE A 198 17.94 -9.04 16.84
N THR A 199 18.26 -10.11 17.59
CA THR A 199 19.64 -10.59 17.79
C THR A 199 19.91 -11.86 16.96
N GLY A 200 20.78 -11.75 15.96
CA GLY A 200 21.32 -12.88 15.17
C GLY A 200 20.38 -13.53 14.14
N GLY A 201 20.94 -14.49 13.38
CA GLY A 201 20.20 -15.32 12.41
C GLY A 201 19.90 -14.68 11.05
N LEU A 202 19.24 -15.44 10.17
CA LEU A 202 18.77 -15.01 8.84
C LEU A 202 17.88 -13.76 8.92
N VAL A 203 17.10 -13.62 10.00
CA VAL A 203 16.24 -12.46 10.26
C VAL A 203 17.06 -11.17 10.37
N ALA A 204 18.25 -11.21 10.99
CA ALA A 204 19.14 -10.05 11.04
C ALA A 204 19.68 -9.63 9.66
N VAL A 205 19.79 -10.59 8.71
CA VAL A 205 20.20 -10.35 7.32
C VAL A 205 19.05 -9.77 6.50
N PHE A 206 17.84 -10.33 6.63
CA PHE A 206 16.64 -9.83 5.93
C PHE A 206 16.22 -8.43 6.38
N HIS A 207 16.52 -8.05 7.62
CA HIS A 207 16.30 -6.70 8.15
C HIS A 207 17.57 -5.83 8.19
N ARG A 208 18.49 -5.99 7.22
CA ARG A 208 19.59 -5.04 7.04
C ARG A 208 19.06 -3.70 6.55
N GLU A 209 19.50 -2.62 7.19
CA GLU A 209 19.22 -1.26 6.73
C GLU A 209 20.13 -0.93 5.53
N ASN A 210 19.51 -0.74 4.36
CA ASN A 210 20.20 -0.32 3.15
C ASN A 210 19.95 1.17 2.93
N ILE A 211 20.97 1.98 3.14
CA ILE A 211 20.91 3.42 2.96
C ILE A 211 21.58 3.75 1.62
N ALA A 212 20.82 4.38 0.73
CA ALA A 212 21.31 4.80 -0.58
C ALA A 212 22.58 5.66 -0.44
N GLY A 213 23.64 5.30 -1.14
CA GLY A 213 24.94 5.99 -1.12
C GLY A 213 25.80 5.77 0.12
N LYS A 214 25.37 4.95 1.10
CA LYS A 214 26.17 4.59 2.29
C LYS A 214 26.38 3.09 2.43
N THR A 215 25.36 2.29 2.15
CA THR A 215 25.46 0.84 2.25
C THR A 215 25.99 0.30 0.93
N TYR A 216 27.18 -0.30 0.98
CA TYR A 216 27.76 -1.01 -0.17
C TYR A 216 27.20 -2.44 -0.20
N ILE A 217 26.47 -2.76 -1.25
CA ILE A 217 26.08 -4.13 -1.56
C ILE A 217 27.21 -4.69 -2.40
N ASN A 218 27.99 -5.62 -1.84
CA ASN A 218 28.92 -6.39 -2.63
C ASN A 218 28.09 -7.33 -3.51
N GLU A 219 28.24 -7.19 -4.83
CA GLU A 219 27.79 -8.21 -5.79
C GLU A 219 28.58 -9.51 -5.61
#